data_AF-A0A9D1LXQ6-F1
#
_entry.id   AF-A0A9D1LXQ6-F1
#
_cell.length_a   1.000
_cell.length_b   1.000
_cell.length_c   1.000
_cell.angle_alpha   90.00
_cell.angle_beta   90.00
_cell.angle_gamma   90.00
#
_symmetry.space_group_name_H-M   'P 1'
#
loop_
_entity.id
_entity.type
_entity.pdbx_description
1 polymer ?
#
loop_
_entity_poly.entity_id
_entity_poly.type
_entity_poly.pdbx_seq_one_letter_code
_entity_poly.pdbx_strand_id
1 'polypeptide(L)'
;LFVLNPAKPAVLTEYIPSGINYDRSWMDEFFDALDERGIRYLDNTVTLREKTEEGEVVFNQKYDANHWNDLGAYCGTNAILQELQEDFPKLELNDIEDFTVSEVLQTSLPVSQFPIDELVPEIEIDLDEVINKTKLFEDELEIDPSYKAFGYYENPEKIQEGSPSALVFQGSYMNNYGYKYLENAFGEYVYVHDYQNVFDLDYYFNIFKPDCVIFEMAEYTFSDIYFEYDKMMELDMNPTISEIESWGLSEDWQVLDTEDIYVENKEELTRIFWDTDDVFQYVWVTLDGEEYDMIETETGYELTLLTENYNSDMNIEITAYDGSSIIIYQ
;
A
#
# COMPACT_ATOMS: atom_id res chain seq x y z
N LEU A 1 3.56 -2.24 -7.58
CA LEU A 1 2.49 -2.46 -8.57
C LEU A 1 1.41 -1.41 -8.37
N PHE A 2 1.06 -0.66 -9.42
CA PHE A 2 -0.13 0.21 -9.39
C PHE A 2 -1.37 -0.59 -9.81
N VAL A 3 -2.47 -0.49 -9.07
CA VAL A 3 -3.71 -1.22 -9.36
C VAL A 3 -4.86 -0.23 -9.52
N LEU A 4 -5.51 -0.28 -10.68
CA LEU A 4 -6.72 0.49 -10.91
C LEU A 4 -7.96 -0.41 -10.76
N ASN A 5 -8.84 -0.02 -9.84
CA ASN A 5 -10.15 -0.60 -9.70
C ASN A 5 -11.20 0.26 -10.43
N PRO A 6 -11.94 -0.31 -11.40
CA PRO A 6 -12.83 0.45 -12.25
C PRO A 6 -14.06 0.95 -11.51
N ALA A 7 -14.57 2.10 -11.97
CA ALA A 7 -15.94 2.47 -11.68
C ALA A 7 -16.90 1.48 -12.35
N LYS A 8 -18.03 1.16 -11.71
CA LYS A 8 -19.09 0.31 -12.26
C LYS A 8 -19.49 0.61 -13.73
N PRO A 9 -19.69 1.88 -14.16
CA PRO A 9 -20.01 2.19 -15.56
C PRO A 9 -18.88 1.87 -16.56
N ALA A 10 -17.63 1.76 -16.12
CA ALA A 10 -16.53 1.31 -16.97
C ALA A 10 -16.70 -0.16 -17.35
N VAL A 11 -17.19 -1.00 -16.45
CA VAL A 11 -17.39 -2.43 -16.70
C VAL A 11 -18.74 -2.67 -17.37
N LEU A 12 -19.80 -2.05 -16.86
CA LEU A 12 -21.20 -2.27 -17.27
C LEU A 12 -21.70 -1.21 -18.24
N THR A 13 -20.86 -0.83 -19.22
CA THR A 13 -21.11 0.31 -20.11
C THR A 13 -22.39 0.14 -20.95
N GLU A 14 -22.77 -1.08 -21.30
CA GLU A 14 -23.98 -1.39 -22.06
C GLU A 14 -25.29 -1.06 -21.34
N TYR A 15 -25.24 -0.93 -20.00
CA TYR A 15 -26.38 -0.56 -19.18
C TYR A 15 -26.52 0.96 -18.99
N ILE A 16 -25.57 1.75 -19.50
CA ILE A 16 -25.65 3.21 -19.45
C ILE A 16 -26.78 3.69 -20.38
N PRO A 17 -27.83 4.38 -19.85
CA PRO A 17 -28.94 4.83 -20.66
C PRO A 17 -28.53 5.77 -21.80
N SER A 18 -29.23 5.66 -22.93
CA SER A 18 -29.06 6.58 -24.06
C SER A 18 -29.23 8.04 -23.61
N GLY A 19 -28.22 8.86 -23.83
CA GLY A 19 -28.20 10.28 -23.46
C GLY A 19 -27.33 10.62 -22.25
N ILE A 20 -26.81 9.63 -21.51
CA ILE A 20 -25.72 9.83 -20.57
C ILE A 20 -24.39 9.68 -21.34
N ASN A 21 -23.54 10.69 -21.24
CA ASN A 21 -22.19 10.64 -21.81
C ASN A 21 -21.20 10.29 -20.69
N TYR A 22 -20.87 9.01 -20.56
CA TYR A 22 -19.80 8.56 -19.69
C TYR A 22 -18.49 8.59 -20.49
N ASP A 23 -17.55 9.41 -20.03
CA ASP A 23 -16.27 9.64 -20.67
C ASP A 23 -15.15 9.15 -19.76
N ARG A 24 -14.39 8.18 -20.25
CA ARG A 24 -13.24 7.57 -19.60
C ARG A 24 -11.98 7.69 -20.47
N SER A 25 -11.98 8.58 -21.47
CA SER A 25 -10.86 8.73 -22.40
C SER A 25 -9.56 9.22 -21.73
N TRP A 26 -9.68 9.91 -20.58
CA TRP A 26 -8.53 10.35 -19.79
C TRP A 26 -7.69 9.20 -19.23
N MET A 27 -8.27 7.99 -19.09
CA MET A 27 -7.55 6.82 -18.60
C MET A 27 -6.43 6.38 -19.55
N ASP A 28 -6.62 6.56 -20.86
CA ASP A 28 -5.58 6.23 -21.84
C ASP A 28 -4.35 7.12 -21.64
N GLU A 29 -4.56 8.44 -21.45
CA GLU A 29 -3.49 9.39 -21.14
C GLU A 29 -2.80 9.07 -19.80
N PHE A 30 -3.56 8.60 -18.81
CA PHE A 30 -3.02 8.20 -17.52
C PHE A 30 -2.13 6.94 -17.64
N PHE A 31 -2.58 5.91 -18.36
CA PHE A 31 -1.79 4.70 -18.57
C PHE A 31 -0.54 4.96 -19.43
N ASP A 32 -0.65 5.78 -20.47
CA ASP A 32 0.51 6.22 -21.24
C ASP A 32 1.55 6.91 -20.33
N ALA A 33 1.09 7.71 -19.36
CA ALA A 33 1.98 8.36 -18.40
C ALA A 33 2.66 7.36 -17.43
N LEU A 34 1.99 6.26 -17.06
CA LEU A 34 2.60 5.18 -16.28
C LEU A 34 3.65 4.43 -17.11
N ASP A 35 3.34 4.10 -18.37
CA ASP A 35 4.26 3.46 -19.31
C ASP A 35 5.53 4.30 -19.53
N GLU A 36 5.38 5.61 -19.75
CA GLU A 36 6.51 6.54 -19.91
C GLU A 36 7.44 6.56 -18.69
N ARG A 37 6.89 6.30 -17.50
CA ARG A 37 7.63 6.27 -16.23
C ARG A 37 8.10 4.86 -15.85
N GLY A 38 7.79 3.84 -16.65
CA GLY A 38 8.12 2.45 -16.36
C GLY A 38 7.39 1.90 -15.13
N ILE A 39 6.23 2.46 -14.79
CA ILE A 39 5.43 2.00 -13.64
C ILE A 39 4.59 0.81 -14.08
N ARG A 40 4.85 -0.36 -13.49
CA ARG A 40 4.05 -1.56 -13.71
C ARG A 40 2.64 -1.37 -13.12
N TYR A 41 1.60 -1.64 -13.92
CA TYR A 41 0.22 -1.49 -13.49
C TYR A 41 -0.71 -2.62 -13.95
N LEU A 42 -1.81 -2.79 -13.21
CA LEU A 42 -2.94 -3.66 -13.53
C LEU A 42 -4.24 -2.85 -13.62
N ASP A 43 -4.97 -2.98 -14.72
CA ASP A 43 -6.32 -2.43 -14.88
C ASP A 43 -7.39 -3.51 -14.70
N ASN A 44 -8.05 -3.53 -13.54
CA ASN A 44 -9.12 -4.48 -13.26
C ASN A 44 -10.38 -4.25 -14.13
N THR A 45 -10.46 -3.17 -14.93
CA THR A 45 -11.52 -3.03 -15.94
C THR A 45 -11.53 -4.21 -16.91
N VAL A 46 -10.34 -4.69 -17.31
CA VAL A 46 -10.22 -5.80 -18.27
C VAL A 46 -10.77 -7.08 -17.63
N THR A 47 -10.22 -7.45 -16.47
CA THR A 47 -10.64 -8.63 -15.70
C THR A 47 -12.14 -8.66 -15.45
N LEU A 48 -12.71 -7.56 -14.96
CA LEU A 48 -14.13 -7.53 -14.57
C LEU A 48 -15.07 -7.51 -15.77
N ARG A 49 -14.65 -6.95 -16.92
CA ARG A 49 -15.43 -7.05 -18.17
C ARG A 49 -15.46 -8.47 -18.69
N GLU A 50 -14.30 -9.15 -18.72
CA GLU A 50 -14.22 -10.55 -19.14
C GLU A 50 -15.14 -11.43 -18.27
N LYS A 51 -15.11 -11.25 -16.94
CA LYS A 51 -15.99 -11.98 -16.03
C LYS A 51 -17.47 -11.67 -16.24
N THR A 52 -17.80 -10.41 -16.51
CA THR A 52 -19.17 -10.01 -16.86
C THR A 52 -19.63 -10.69 -18.15
N GLU A 53 -18.78 -10.76 -19.17
CA GLU A 53 -19.07 -11.43 -20.45
C GLU A 53 -19.23 -12.95 -20.30
N GLU A 54 -18.52 -13.56 -19.34
CA GLU A 54 -18.69 -14.96 -18.92
C GLU A 54 -20.00 -15.21 -18.16
N GLY A 55 -20.70 -14.15 -17.75
CA GLY A 55 -22.01 -14.20 -17.09
C GLY A 55 -21.95 -14.00 -15.58
N GLU A 56 -20.78 -13.65 -15.03
CA GLU A 56 -20.61 -13.38 -13.60
C GLU A 56 -21.17 -12.01 -13.22
N VAL A 57 -21.72 -11.91 -12.01
CA VAL A 57 -22.24 -10.65 -11.45
C VAL A 57 -21.19 -10.10 -10.52
N VAL A 58 -20.30 -9.24 -11.04
CA VAL A 58 -19.14 -8.68 -10.30
C VAL A 58 -19.39 -7.33 -9.62
N PHE A 59 -20.58 -6.75 -9.84
CA PHE A 59 -21.10 -5.59 -9.12
C PHE A 59 -22.51 -5.91 -8.60
N ASN A 60 -22.93 -5.27 -7.51
CA ASN A 60 -24.34 -5.29 -7.10
C ASN A 60 -25.21 -4.79 -8.25
N GLN A 61 -26.41 -5.32 -8.41
CA GLN A 61 -27.24 -5.02 -9.59
C GLN A 61 -27.80 -3.60 -9.54
N LYS A 62 -28.23 -3.14 -8.37
CA LYS A 62 -29.11 -1.97 -8.27
C LYS A 62 -28.66 -0.87 -7.34
N TYR A 63 -28.36 -1.16 -6.08
CA TYR A 63 -28.28 -0.09 -5.08
C TYR A 63 -26.86 0.40 -4.82
N ASP A 64 -25.87 -0.50 -4.83
CA ASP A 64 -24.48 -0.06 -4.79
C ASP A 64 -24.01 0.33 -6.20
N ALA A 65 -23.68 1.60 -6.34
CA ALA A 65 -23.17 2.18 -7.57
C ALA A 65 -21.64 2.35 -7.55
N ASN A 66 -21.02 2.20 -6.38
CA ASN A 66 -19.66 2.65 -6.13
C ASN A 66 -18.68 1.50 -6.00
N HIS A 67 -19.08 0.34 -5.48
CA HIS A 67 -18.17 -0.77 -5.19
C HIS A 67 -18.47 -1.99 -6.05
N TRP A 68 -17.42 -2.78 -6.35
CA TRP A 68 -17.60 -4.17 -6.71
C TRP A 68 -18.36 -4.92 -5.61
N ASN A 69 -18.91 -6.09 -5.94
CA ASN A 69 -19.36 -7.01 -4.91
C ASN A 69 -18.24 -8.00 -4.56
N ASP A 70 -18.54 -8.94 -3.68
CA ASP A 70 -17.54 -9.89 -3.18
C ASP A 70 -16.91 -10.75 -4.29
N LEU A 71 -17.72 -11.15 -5.29
CA LEU A 71 -17.22 -11.89 -6.44
C LEU A 71 -16.31 -11.01 -7.33
N GLY A 72 -16.66 -9.74 -7.53
CA GLY A 72 -15.79 -8.80 -8.21
C GLY A 72 -14.47 -8.56 -7.47
N ALA A 73 -14.51 -8.48 -6.14
CA ALA A 73 -13.32 -8.37 -5.31
C ALA A 73 -12.44 -9.62 -5.42
N TYR A 74 -13.02 -10.82 -5.36
CA TYR A 74 -12.29 -12.07 -5.61
C TYR A 74 -11.58 -12.06 -6.97
N CYS A 75 -12.30 -11.72 -8.05
CA CYS A 75 -11.72 -11.69 -9.39
C CYS A 75 -10.61 -10.62 -9.51
N GLY A 76 -10.84 -9.41 -9.01
CA GLY A 76 -9.88 -8.31 -9.09
C GLY A 76 -8.62 -8.58 -8.27
N THR A 77 -8.76 -9.14 -7.07
CA THR A 77 -7.61 -9.49 -6.22
C THR A 77 -6.82 -10.67 -6.76
N ASN A 78 -7.46 -11.69 -7.32
CA ASN A 78 -6.74 -12.76 -8.02
C ASN A 78 -5.96 -12.26 -9.24
N ALA A 79 -6.46 -11.25 -9.95
CA ALA A 79 -5.69 -10.63 -11.02
C ALA A 79 -4.44 -9.90 -10.49
N ILE A 80 -4.53 -9.24 -9.31
CA ILE A 80 -3.37 -8.66 -8.62
C ILE A 80 -2.34 -9.74 -8.29
N LEU A 81 -2.78 -10.85 -7.68
CA LEU A 81 -1.90 -11.96 -7.31
C LEU A 81 -1.25 -12.58 -8.56
N GLN A 82 -2.01 -12.78 -9.63
CA GLN A 82 -1.51 -13.31 -10.90
C GLN A 82 -0.45 -12.41 -11.52
N GLU A 83 -0.64 -11.09 -11.48
CA GLU A 83 0.36 -10.13 -11.95
C GLU A 83 1.66 -10.29 -11.13
N LEU A 84 1.56 -10.35 -9.80
CA LEU A 84 2.71 -10.47 -8.90
C LEU A 84 3.45 -11.81 -9.00
N GLN A 85 2.84 -12.87 -9.55
CA GLN A 85 3.51 -14.16 -9.77
C GLN A 85 4.73 -14.09 -10.68
N GLU A 86 4.85 -13.04 -11.52
CA GLU A 86 6.05 -12.83 -12.34
C GLU A 86 7.31 -12.61 -11.48
N ASP A 87 7.16 -11.91 -10.36
CA ASP A 87 8.24 -11.61 -9.41
C ASP A 87 8.29 -12.65 -8.27
N PHE A 88 7.12 -13.19 -7.90
CA PHE A 88 6.96 -14.13 -6.80
C PHE A 88 6.28 -15.43 -7.26
N PRO A 89 7.00 -16.35 -7.92
CA PRO A 89 6.41 -17.58 -8.49
C PRO A 89 5.79 -18.55 -7.47
N LYS A 90 6.05 -18.32 -6.18
CA LYS A 90 5.47 -19.08 -5.07
C LYS A 90 4.16 -18.51 -4.55
N LEU A 91 3.82 -17.28 -4.93
CA LEU A 91 2.56 -16.66 -4.56
C LEU A 91 1.43 -17.47 -5.20
N GLU A 92 0.51 -17.97 -4.39
CA GLU A 92 -0.62 -18.76 -4.85
C GLU A 92 -1.84 -17.87 -5.12
N LEU A 93 -2.63 -18.25 -6.13
CA LEU A 93 -3.91 -17.61 -6.39
C LEU A 93 -4.97 -18.23 -5.48
N ASN A 94 -5.99 -17.45 -5.11
CA ASN A 94 -7.11 -17.99 -4.37
C ASN A 94 -7.97 -18.89 -5.27
N ASP A 95 -8.31 -20.10 -4.82
CA ASP A 95 -9.29 -20.94 -5.50
C ASP A 95 -10.66 -20.74 -4.85
N ILE A 96 -11.67 -20.37 -5.66
CA ILE A 96 -13.03 -20.19 -5.15
C ILE A 96 -13.64 -21.51 -4.65
N GLU A 97 -13.13 -22.66 -5.10
CA GLU A 97 -13.57 -23.98 -4.63
C GLU A 97 -13.20 -24.23 -3.16
N ASP A 98 -12.21 -23.50 -2.61
CA ASP A 98 -11.80 -23.59 -1.20
C ASP A 98 -12.68 -22.72 -0.28
N PHE A 99 -13.57 -21.91 -0.85
CA PHE A 99 -14.36 -20.93 -0.10
C PHE A 99 -15.84 -21.30 0.01
N THR A 100 -16.52 -20.74 1.01
CA THR A 100 -17.96 -20.87 1.14
C THR A 100 -18.66 -19.72 0.43
N VAL A 101 -19.29 -20.01 -0.69
CA VAL A 101 -20.04 -19.02 -1.49
C VAL A 101 -21.53 -19.09 -1.16
N SER A 102 -22.12 -17.95 -0.81
CA SER A 102 -23.54 -17.80 -0.48
C SER A 102 -24.11 -16.47 -0.99
N GLU A 103 -25.36 -16.18 -0.64
CA GLU A 103 -26.00 -14.88 -0.90
C GLU A 103 -26.51 -14.30 0.41
N VAL A 104 -26.26 -13.00 0.61
CA VAL A 104 -26.74 -12.24 1.77
C VAL A 104 -27.74 -11.18 1.33
N LEU A 105 -28.80 -11.00 2.13
CA LEU A 105 -29.79 -9.95 1.89
C LEU A 105 -29.29 -8.61 2.46
N GLN A 106 -28.96 -7.68 1.58
CA GLN A 106 -28.64 -6.31 1.96
C GLN A 106 -29.92 -5.49 2.09
N THR A 107 -30.05 -4.81 3.24
CA THR A 107 -31.21 -3.97 3.57
C THR A 107 -30.87 -2.48 3.73
N SER A 108 -29.59 -2.13 3.71
CA SER A 108 -29.07 -0.75 3.68
C SER A 108 -27.71 -0.70 2.99
N LEU A 109 -27.24 0.49 2.59
CA LEU A 109 -25.85 0.72 2.15
C LEU A 109 -25.03 1.31 3.32
N PRO A 110 -23.69 1.19 3.34
CA PRO A 110 -22.85 1.60 4.48
C PRO A 110 -23.07 3.05 4.96
N VAL A 111 -23.32 3.97 4.03
CA VAL A 111 -23.53 5.41 4.30
C VAL A 111 -24.96 5.88 4.04
N SER A 112 -25.92 4.96 3.90
CA SER A 112 -27.31 5.28 3.56
C SER A 112 -28.29 4.63 4.52
N GLN A 113 -29.20 5.44 5.06
CA GLN A 113 -30.37 4.97 5.81
C GLN A 113 -31.55 4.63 4.89
N PHE A 114 -31.37 4.69 3.57
CA PHE A 114 -32.41 4.33 2.62
C PHE A 114 -32.57 2.81 2.60
N PRO A 115 -33.78 2.27 2.84
CA PRO A 115 -33.99 0.83 2.83
C PRO A 115 -33.81 0.30 1.41
N ILE A 116 -33.04 -0.77 1.31
CA ILE A 116 -32.84 -1.54 0.07
C ILE A 116 -33.30 -2.98 0.28
N ASP A 117 -33.37 -3.73 -0.80
CA ASP A 117 -33.79 -5.14 -0.82
C ASP A 117 -33.08 -5.78 -2.02
N GLU A 118 -31.89 -6.31 -1.77
CA GLU A 118 -31.00 -6.87 -2.79
C GLU A 118 -30.22 -8.05 -2.21
N LEU A 119 -30.30 -9.20 -2.87
CA LEU A 119 -29.40 -10.33 -2.61
C LEU A 119 -28.09 -10.06 -3.33
N VAL A 120 -26.98 -10.18 -2.61
CA VAL A 120 -25.62 -9.99 -3.13
C VAL A 120 -24.78 -11.21 -2.77
N PRO A 121 -23.77 -11.57 -3.59
CA PRO A 121 -22.87 -12.67 -3.26
C PRO A 121 -22.08 -12.34 -1.99
N GLU A 122 -21.84 -13.37 -1.18
CA GLU A 122 -20.99 -13.34 0.01
C GLU A 122 -20.08 -14.57 -0.04
N ILE A 123 -18.78 -14.34 0.07
CA ILE A 123 -17.74 -15.36 -0.01
C ILE A 123 -17.02 -15.38 1.35
N GLU A 124 -17.16 -16.46 2.10
CA GLU A 124 -16.47 -16.65 3.36
C GLU A 124 -15.19 -17.46 3.14
N ILE A 125 -14.08 -16.98 3.71
CA ILE A 125 -12.76 -17.62 3.70
C ILE A 125 -12.47 -18.06 5.14
N ASP A 126 -11.96 -19.28 5.31
CA ASP A 126 -11.46 -19.75 6.61
C ASP A 126 -10.10 -19.11 6.87
N LEU A 127 -10.06 -18.23 7.87
CA LEU A 127 -8.89 -17.42 8.22
C LEU A 127 -8.49 -17.67 9.69
N ASP A 128 -8.92 -18.78 10.29
CA ASP A 128 -8.72 -19.07 11.71
C ASP A 128 -7.23 -19.14 12.11
N GLU A 129 -6.35 -19.50 11.16
CA GLU A 129 -4.90 -19.58 11.37
C GLU A 129 -4.15 -18.28 11.03
N VAL A 130 -4.84 -17.27 10.46
CA VAL A 130 -4.26 -15.95 10.17
C VAL A 130 -4.14 -15.15 11.46
N ILE A 131 -2.93 -14.66 11.74
CA ILE A 131 -2.62 -13.88 12.94
C ILE A 131 -2.86 -12.40 12.64
N ASN A 132 -3.82 -11.79 13.34
CA ASN A 132 -4.08 -10.36 13.24
C ASN A 132 -3.25 -9.56 14.27
N LYS A 133 -2.25 -8.83 13.80
CA LYS A 133 -1.37 -7.95 14.58
C LYS A 133 -1.84 -6.49 14.65
N THR A 134 -2.90 -6.12 13.91
CA THR A 134 -3.39 -4.73 13.75
C THR A 134 -3.47 -3.95 15.07
N LYS A 135 -4.00 -4.58 16.13
CA LYS A 135 -4.24 -3.92 17.43
C LYS A 135 -2.94 -3.48 18.13
N LEU A 136 -1.82 -4.13 17.83
CA LEU A 136 -0.52 -3.84 18.45
C LEU A 136 -0.02 -2.45 18.04
N PHE A 137 -0.36 -2.01 16.82
CA PHE A 137 0.14 -0.77 16.23
C PHE A 137 -0.81 0.43 16.37
N GLU A 138 -2.04 0.23 16.86
CA GLU A 138 -3.10 1.26 16.84
C GLU A 138 -2.71 2.56 17.59
N ASP A 139 -1.90 2.44 18.65
CA ASP A 139 -1.50 3.58 19.49
C ASP A 139 -0.09 4.13 19.14
N GLU A 140 0.66 3.43 18.28
CA GLU A 140 2.06 3.77 17.98
C GLU A 140 2.28 4.24 16.54
N LEU A 141 1.51 3.72 15.58
CA LEU A 141 1.66 4.00 14.16
C LEU A 141 1.09 5.39 13.81
N GLU A 142 1.85 6.16 13.06
CA GLU A 142 1.40 7.43 12.51
C GLU A 142 0.52 7.18 11.28
N ILE A 143 -0.71 7.66 11.32
CA ILE A 143 -1.71 7.53 10.25
C ILE A 143 -2.52 8.82 10.20
N ASP A 144 -2.85 9.27 8.99
CA ASP A 144 -3.72 10.42 8.76
C ASP A 144 -5.02 10.29 9.58
N PRO A 145 -5.39 11.33 10.34
CA PRO A 145 -6.51 11.26 11.27
C PRO A 145 -7.88 11.11 10.58
N SER A 146 -7.97 11.41 9.29
CA SER A 146 -9.18 11.25 8.47
C SER A 146 -9.24 9.89 7.78
N TYR A 147 -8.10 9.22 7.60
CA TYR A 147 -7.96 7.98 6.82
C TYR A 147 -7.25 6.88 7.61
N LYS A 148 -7.88 6.48 8.72
CA LYS A 148 -7.30 5.58 9.74
C LYS A 148 -7.37 4.08 9.44
N ALA A 149 -7.81 3.67 8.25
CA ALA A 149 -7.92 2.24 7.97
C ALA A 149 -6.50 1.65 7.90
N PHE A 150 -6.27 0.63 8.73
CA PHE A 150 -5.00 -0.07 8.83
C PHE A 150 -5.26 -1.53 9.20
N GLY A 151 -4.44 -2.42 8.67
CA GLY A 151 -4.44 -3.82 9.03
C GLY A 151 -3.05 -4.43 8.88
N TYR A 152 -2.72 -5.36 9.77
CA TYR A 152 -1.52 -6.17 9.70
C TYR A 152 -1.87 -7.61 10.04
N TYR A 153 -1.70 -8.48 9.05
CA TYR A 153 -1.99 -9.90 9.11
C TYR A 153 -0.77 -10.71 8.72
N GLU A 154 -0.52 -11.79 9.45
CA GLU A 154 0.46 -12.82 9.09
C GLU A 154 -0.27 -14.13 8.82
N ASN A 155 0.11 -14.81 7.75
CA ASN A 155 -0.37 -16.14 7.43
C ASN A 155 0.80 -17.14 7.54
N PRO A 156 0.94 -17.84 8.69
CA PRO A 156 2.07 -18.73 8.93
C PRO A 156 2.23 -19.85 7.89
N GLU A 157 1.13 -20.33 7.31
CA GLU A 157 1.14 -21.32 6.22
C GLU A 157 1.80 -20.73 4.97
N LYS A 158 1.36 -19.54 4.54
CA LYS A 158 1.92 -18.86 3.37
C LYS A 158 3.36 -18.40 3.59
N ILE A 159 3.74 -17.99 4.80
CA ILE A 159 5.14 -17.75 5.16
C ILE A 159 5.97 -19.04 4.99
N GLN A 160 5.47 -20.19 5.44
CA GLN A 160 6.17 -21.47 5.30
C GLN A 160 6.35 -21.90 3.84
N GLU A 161 5.36 -21.60 2.99
CA GLU A 161 5.40 -21.85 1.54
C GLU A 161 6.36 -20.88 0.82
N GLY A 162 6.61 -19.72 1.44
CA GLY A 162 7.48 -18.67 0.95
C GLY A 162 6.75 -17.68 0.04
N SER A 163 5.48 -17.40 0.33
CA SER A 163 4.77 -16.24 -0.20
C SER A 163 5.40 -14.94 0.32
N PRO A 164 5.39 -13.86 -0.47
CA PRO A 164 5.98 -12.59 -0.11
C PRO A 164 5.19 -11.86 0.98
N SER A 165 5.85 -10.87 1.60
CA SER A 165 5.19 -9.81 2.35
C SER A 165 4.76 -8.66 1.43
N ALA A 166 3.62 -8.03 1.73
CA ALA A 166 3.08 -6.94 0.93
C ALA A 166 2.65 -5.76 1.82
N LEU A 167 3.08 -4.56 1.43
CA LEU A 167 2.52 -3.29 1.92
C LEU A 167 1.55 -2.73 0.87
N VAL A 168 0.30 -2.53 1.26
CA VAL A 168 -0.77 -2.14 0.35
C VAL A 168 -1.39 -0.81 0.77
N PHE A 169 -1.20 0.22 -0.05
CA PHE A 169 -1.97 1.45 0.04
C PHE A 169 -3.29 1.22 -0.66
N GLN A 170 -4.38 1.13 0.10
CA GLN A 170 -5.66 0.71 -0.46
C GLN A 170 -6.86 1.55 -0.02
N GLY A 171 -7.85 1.60 -0.91
CA GLY A 171 -9.09 2.32 -0.71
C GLY A 171 -10.25 1.43 -0.31
N SER A 172 -11.45 2.01 -0.39
CA SER A 172 -12.69 1.37 0.05
C SER A 172 -13.08 0.09 -0.71
N TYR A 173 -12.57 -0.13 -1.93
CA TYR A 173 -12.80 -1.37 -2.67
C TYR A 173 -12.16 -2.55 -1.94
N MET A 174 -10.91 -2.38 -1.51
CA MET A 174 -10.17 -3.37 -0.76
C MET A 174 -10.67 -3.47 0.68
N ASN A 175 -10.88 -2.34 1.37
CA ASN A 175 -11.30 -2.33 2.77
C ASN A 175 -12.67 -3.00 3.00
N ASN A 176 -13.58 -2.97 2.02
CA ASN A 176 -14.90 -3.58 2.15
C ASN A 176 -14.90 -5.08 1.80
N TYR A 177 -14.24 -5.46 0.71
CA TYR A 177 -14.35 -6.81 0.13
C TYR A 177 -13.01 -7.45 -0.23
N GLY A 178 -12.03 -6.65 -0.69
CA GLY A 178 -10.78 -7.19 -1.24
C GLY A 178 -9.78 -7.71 -0.22
N TYR A 179 -9.71 -7.13 0.98
CA TYR A 179 -8.62 -7.37 1.93
C TYR A 179 -8.44 -8.86 2.30
N LYS A 180 -9.55 -9.60 2.48
CA LYS A 180 -9.54 -11.00 2.88
C LYS A 180 -8.88 -11.94 1.87
N TYR A 181 -8.89 -11.58 0.59
CA TYR A 181 -8.24 -12.38 -0.45
C TYR A 181 -6.73 -12.17 -0.47
N LEU A 182 -6.27 -10.99 -0.05
CA LEU A 182 -4.85 -10.70 0.07
C LEU A 182 -4.29 -11.25 1.39
N GLU A 183 -5.02 -11.13 2.50
CA GLU A 183 -4.61 -11.71 3.80
C GLU A 183 -4.54 -13.25 3.76
N ASN A 184 -5.36 -13.89 2.90
CA ASN A 184 -5.28 -15.33 2.67
C ASN A 184 -4.06 -15.75 1.82
N ALA A 185 -3.58 -14.89 0.91
CA ALA A 185 -2.59 -15.27 -0.10
C ALA A 185 -1.14 -14.90 0.25
N PHE A 186 -0.93 -13.74 0.88
CA PHE A 186 0.40 -13.27 1.26
C PHE A 186 0.90 -13.93 2.54
N GLY A 187 2.23 -13.99 2.69
CA GLY A 187 2.84 -14.40 3.96
C GLY A 187 2.60 -13.36 5.04
N GLU A 188 2.82 -12.09 4.69
CA GLU A 188 2.43 -10.94 5.51
C GLU A 188 1.69 -9.93 4.65
N TYR A 189 0.57 -9.44 5.15
CA TYR A 189 -0.25 -8.44 4.48
C TYR A 189 -0.46 -7.27 5.43
N VAL A 190 0.19 -6.16 5.11
CA VAL A 190 0.03 -4.88 5.78
C VAL A 190 -0.71 -3.96 4.83
N TYR A 191 -1.80 -3.34 5.28
CA TYR A 191 -2.46 -2.31 4.51
C TYR A 191 -2.61 -1.03 5.30
N VAL A 192 -2.51 0.09 4.58
CA VAL A 192 -2.76 1.44 5.06
C VAL A 192 -3.75 2.09 4.09
N HIS A 193 -4.65 2.93 4.59
CA HIS A 193 -5.56 3.66 3.71
C HIS A 193 -4.77 4.52 2.71
N ASP A 194 -5.06 4.38 1.42
CA ASP A 194 -4.29 4.98 0.32
C ASP A 194 -4.14 6.51 0.35
N TYR A 195 -5.24 7.25 0.44
CA TYR A 195 -5.32 8.71 0.20
C TYR A 195 -4.13 9.55 0.67
N GLN A 196 -4.12 10.03 1.92
CA GLN A 196 -3.06 10.92 2.38
C GLN A 196 -1.84 10.17 2.90
N ASN A 197 -2.01 8.91 3.33
CA ASN A 197 -0.91 8.14 3.92
C ASN A 197 0.12 7.70 2.88
N VAL A 198 -0.22 7.62 1.57
CA VAL A 198 0.77 7.25 0.54
C VAL A 198 1.93 8.24 0.41
N PHE A 199 1.75 9.47 0.90
CA PHE A 199 2.83 10.46 0.94
C PHE A 199 3.92 10.11 1.95
N ASP A 200 3.61 9.28 2.96
CA ASP A 200 4.54 8.79 3.98
C ASP A 200 4.98 7.35 3.67
N LEU A 201 5.14 7.00 2.38
CA LEU A 201 5.50 5.65 1.94
C LEU A 201 6.80 5.14 2.59
N ASP A 202 7.82 5.98 2.66
CA ASP A 202 9.13 5.71 3.26
C ASP A 202 9.01 5.36 4.76
N TYR A 203 8.16 6.08 5.51
CA TYR A 203 7.84 5.77 6.90
C TYR A 203 7.31 4.33 7.05
N TYR A 204 6.28 3.96 6.28
CA TYR A 204 5.73 2.60 6.35
C TYR A 204 6.70 1.54 5.83
N PHE A 205 7.48 1.86 4.79
CA PHE A 205 8.47 0.96 4.23
C PHE A 205 9.60 0.66 5.22
N ASN A 206 10.06 1.67 5.96
CA ASN A 206 11.06 1.52 7.02
C ASN A 206 10.61 0.57 8.13
N ILE A 207 9.32 0.63 8.51
CA ILE A 207 8.75 -0.22 9.55
C ILE A 207 8.61 -1.66 9.06
N PHE A 208 7.90 -1.86 7.94
CA PHE A 208 7.42 -3.19 7.56
C PHE A 208 8.34 -3.94 6.57
N LYS A 209 9.29 -3.25 5.92
CA LYS A 209 10.26 -3.82 4.96
C LYS A 209 9.63 -4.87 4.02
N PRO A 210 8.56 -4.53 3.28
CA PRO A 210 7.81 -5.48 2.48
C PRO A 210 8.61 -5.95 1.26
N ASP A 211 8.37 -7.18 0.78
CA ASP A 211 8.90 -7.66 -0.50
C ASP A 211 8.32 -6.90 -1.69
N CYS A 212 7.07 -6.42 -1.56
CA CYS A 212 6.43 -5.61 -2.60
C CYS A 212 5.48 -4.55 -2.05
N VAL A 213 5.32 -3.47 -2.82
CA VAL A 213 4.35 -2.40 -2.56
C VAL A 213 3.26 -2.43 -3.62
N ILE A 214 2.01 -2.38 -3.18
CA ILE A 214 0.82 -2.27 -4.03
C ILE A 214 0.14 -0.94 -3.73
N PHE A 215 -0.07 -0.13 -4.75
CA PHE A 215 -0.86 1.09 -4.64
C PHE A 215 -2.15 0.89 -5.42
N GLU A 216 -3.24 0.66 -4.70
CA GLU A 216 -4.58 0.45 -5.26
C GLU A 216 -5.38 1.75 -5.23
N MET A 217 -6.04 2.05 -6.34
CA MET A 217 -6.93 3.20 -6.47
C MET A 217 -8.23 2.84 -7.18
N ALA A 218 -9.34 3.35 -6.65
CA ALA A 218 -10.61 3.38 -7.37
C ALA A 218 -10.62 4.52 -8.42
N GLU A 219 -11.15 4.25 -9.61
CA GLU A 219 -11.14 5.20 -10.74
C GLU A 219 -11.69 6.61 -10.43
N TYR A 220 -12.63 6.75 -9.50
CA TYR A 220 -13.21 8.06 -9.16
C TYR A 220 -12.35 8.87 -8.16
N THR A 221 -11.27 8.29 -7.62
CA THR A 221 -10.47 8.93 -6.57
C THR A 221 -9.33 9.81 -7.11
N PHE A 222 -9.19 9.95 -8.42
CA PHE A 222 -8.22 10.85 -9.06
C PHE A 222 -8.62 12.32 -8.93
N SER A 223 -8.49 12.88 -7.73
CA SER A 223 -8.73 14.29 -7.47
C SER A 223 -8.01 14.77 -6.20
N ASP A 224 -7.86 16.09 -6.11
CA ASP A 224 -7.26 16.80 -4.99
C ASP A 224 -7.93 16.55 -3.61
N ILE A 225 -9.19 16.09 -3.61
CA ILE A 225 -9.90 15.72 -2.37
C ILE A 225 -9.32 14.44 -1.74
N TYR A 226 -8.72 13.57 -2.56
CA TYR A 226 -8.19 12.28 -2.14
C TYR A 226 -6.67 12.30 -2.05
N PHE A 227 -6.00 12.90 -3.05
CA PHE A 227 -4.56 13.03 -3.11
C PHE A 227 -4.22 14.50 -3.32
N GLU A 228 -3.69 15.15 -2.28
CA GLU A 228 -3.42 16.59 -2.30
C GLU A 228 -2.38 16.93 -3.37
N TYR A 229 -2.75 17.77 -4.33
CA TYR A 229 -1.93 18.07 -5.49
C TYR A 229 -0.58 18.72 -5.12
N ASP A 230 -0.60 19.64 -4.15
CA ASP A 230 0.62 20.32 -3.71
C ASP A 230 1.59 19.32 -3.08
N LYS A 231 1.10 18.41 -2.22
CA LYS A 231 1.92 17.31 -1.66
C LYS A 231 2.47 16.39 -2.75
N MET A 232 1.65 16.01 -3.74
CA MET A 232 2.12 15.19 -4.86
C MET A 232 3.25 15.88 -5.66
N MET A 233 3.20 17.20 -5.80
CA MET A 233 4.22 17.97 -6.53
C MET A 233 5.50 18.20 -5.73
N GLU A 234 5.39 18.22 -4.41
CA GLU A 234 6.50 18.44 -3.47
C GLU A 234 7.15 17.13 -3.00
N LEU A 235 6.53 15.98 -3.25
CA LEU A 235 7.04 14.67 -2.83
C LEU A 235 8.43 14.39 -3.45
N ASP A 236 9.44 14.36 -2.58
CA ASP A 236 10.83 14.06 -2.91
C ASP A 236 11.35 13.07 -1.86
N MET A 237 11.39 11.80 -2.22
CA MET A 237 11.87 10.72 -1.36
C MET A 237 13.35 10.46 -1.59
N ASN A 238 14.00 9.92 -0.57
CA ASN A 238 15.37 9.44 -0.71
C ASN A 238 15.52 8.47 -1.89
N PRO A 239 16.47 8.69 -2.81
CA PRO A 239 16.92 7.62 -3.71
C PRO A 239 17.64 6.52 -2.90
N THR A 240 17.91 5.38 -3.52
CA THR A 240 18.74 4.36 -2.86
C THR A 240 20.16 4.87 -2.65
N ILE A 241 20.85 4.42 -1.60
CA ILE A 241 22.27 4.76 -1.38
C ILE A 241 23.11 4.40 -2.62
N SER A 242 22.86 3.22 -3.19
CA SER A 242 23.55 2.76 -4.41
C SER A 242 23.35 3.68 -5.63
N GLU A 243 22.19 4.33 -5.73
CA GLU A 243 21.91 5.29 -6.79
C GLU A 243 22.72 6.58 -6.58
N ILE A 244 22.74 7.11 -5.36
CA ILE A 244 23.54 8.28 -4.98
C ILE A 244 25.03 8.04 -5.20
N GLU A 245 25.56 6.89 -4.78
CA GLU A 245 26.96 6.50 -4.99
C GLU A 245 27.32 6.49 -6.49
N SER A 246 26.38 6.14 -7.36
CA SER A 246 26.58 6.11 -8.81
C SER A 246 26.79 7.50 -9.43
N TRP A 247 26.45 8.58 -8.72
CA TRP A 247 26.60 9.96 -9.20
C TRP A 247 28.06 10.42 -9.23
N GLY A 248 28.98 9.67 -8.62
CA GLY A 248 30.42 9.96 -8.65
C GLY A 248 30.80 11.22 -7.86
N LEU A 249 30.08 11.48 -6.78
CA LEU A 249 30.31 12.59 -5.86
C LEU A 249 31.54 12.35 -4.99
N SER A 250 32.05 13.41 -4.35
CA SER A 250 33.06 13.25 -3.30
C SER A 250 32.43 12.84 -1.98
N GLU A 251 33.09 11.93 -1.27
CA GLU A 251 32.76 11.53 0.09
C GLU A 251 33.60 12.31 1.11
N ASP A 252 32.94 12.80 2.16
CA ASP A 252 33.58 13.34 3.36
C ASP A 252 33.23 12.47 4.56
N TRP A 253 34.25 12.09 5.33
CA TRP A 253 34.09 11.19 6.47
C TRP A 253 34.21 11.99 7.76
N GLN A 254 33.14 11.95 8.56
CA GLN A 254 33.02 12.67 9.82
C GLN A 254 32.79 11.69 10.97
N VAL A 255 33.10 12.16 12.19
CA VAL A 255 32.85 11.37 13.40
C VAL A 255 31.40 11.60 13.80
N LEU A 256 30.66 10.52 14.01
CA LEU A 256 29.32 10.61 14.60
C LEU A 256 29.43 10.91 16.09
N ASP A 257 28.90 12.04 16.55
CA ASP A 257 28.77 12.27 17.98
C ASP A 257 27.56 11.49 18.50
N THR A 258 27.80 10.47 19.30
CA THR A 258 26.73 9.65 19.88
C THR A 258 25.83 10.43 20.84
N GLU A 259 26.24 11.62 21.30
CA GLU A 259 25.37 12.51 22.09
C GLU A 259 24.25 13.14 21.22
N ASP A 260 24.42 13.20 19.89
CA ASP A 260 23.44 13.71 18.94
C ASP A 260 22.40 12.65 18.54
N ILE A 261 22.60 11.39 18.94
CA ILE A 261 21.66 10.29 18.70
C ILE A 261 20.83 10.02 19.94
N TYR A 262 19.51 10.06 19.80
CA TYR A 262 18.59 9.63 20.85
C TYR A 262 17.57 8.62 20.33
N VAL A 263 17.14 7.73 21.22
CA VAL A 263 16.25 6.62 20.89
C VAL A 263 15.06 6.58 21.82
N GLU A 264 13.86 6.56 21.25
CA GLU A 264 12.60 6.33 21.94
C GLU A 264 12.11 4.90 21.65
N ASN A 265 12.19 4.02 22.64
CA ASN A 265 11.67 2.66 22.54
C ASN A 265 10.23 2.62 23.05
N LYS A 266 9.29 2.22 22.19
CA LYS A 266 7.94 1.83 22.59
C LYS A 266 7.79 0.31 22.56
N GLU A 267 6.55 -0.20 22.56
CA GLU A 267 6.30 -1.65 22.60
C GLU A 267 6.58 -2.27 21.23
N GLU A 268 5.98 -1.73 20.16
CA GLU A 268 6.08 -2.29 18.81
C GLU A 268 7.02 -1.50 17.90
N LEU A 269 7.13 -0.19 18.12
CA LEU A 269 7.95 0.71 17.31
C LEU A 269 9.06 1.39 18.14
N THR A 270 10.25 1.46 17.55
CA THR A 270 11.38 2.26 18.04
C THR A 270 11.60 3.43 17.10
N ARG A 271 11.83 4.61 17.67
CA ARG A 271 12.26 5.81 16.93
C ARG A 271 13.71 6.14 17.26
N ILE A 272 14.51 6.35 16.24
CA ILE A 272 15.89 6.80 16.34
C ILE A 272 15.95 8.19 15.73
N PHE A 273 16.59 9.11 16.43
CA PHE A 273 16.68 10.49 16.02
C PHE A 273 18.14 10.92 15.99
N TRP A 274 18.45 11.77 15.03
CA TRP A 274 19.72 12.44 14.88
C TRP A 274 19.48 13.95 14.95
N ASP A 275 19.90 14.57 16.06
CA ASP A 275 19.80 16.01 16.30
C ASP A 275 20.96 16.71 15.58
N THR A 276 20.64 17.60 14.64
CA THR A 276 21.65 18.34 13.88
C THR A 276 21.08 19.65 13.34
N ASP A 277 21.93 20.68 13.33
CA ASP A 277 21.62 21.98 12.70
C ASP A 277 21.87 21.96 11.17
N ASP A 278 22.49 20.89 10.65
CA ASP A 278 22.81 20.76 9.23
C ASP A 278 21.59 20.29 8.42
N VAL A 279 21.38 20.91 7.26
CA VAL A 279 20.29 20.58 6.34
C VAL A 279 20.85 19.82 5.15
N PHE A 280 20.30 18.63 4.94
CA PHE A 280 20.65 17.70 3.88
C PHE A 280 19.43 17.50 2.99
N GLN A 281 19.69 17.22 1.71
CA GLN A 281 18.64 16.88 0.77
C GLN A 281 18.10 15.47 1.02
N TYR A 282 18.99 14.51 1.34
CA TYR A 282 18.63 13.13 1.62
C TYR A 282 19.49 12.59 2.76
N VAL A 283 18.91 11.77 3.64
CA VAL A 283 19.61 11.18 4.80
C VAL A 283 19.19 9.73 5.00
N TRP A 284 20.18 8.86 5.13
CA TRP A 284 20.02 7.44 5.43
C TRP A 284 20.72 7.09 6.73
N VAL A 285 20.22 6.04 7.38
CA VAL A 285 20.92 5.38 8.48
C VAL A 285 21.09 3.90 8.17
N THR A 286 22.29 3.40 8.42
CA THR A 286 22.64 1.99 8.31
C THR A 286 22.81 1.43 9.73
N LEU A 287 21.94 0.48 10.09
CA LEU A 287 21.96 -0.22 11.38
C LEU A 287 22.46 -1.65 11.17
N ASP A 288 23.70 -1.94 11.60
CA ASP A 288 24.34 -3.25 11.42
C ASP A 288 24.30 -3.81 9.97
N GLY A 289 24.28 -2.91 8.98
CA GLY A 289 24.27 -3.23 7.56
C GLY A 289 22.89 -3.18 6.90
N GLU A 290 21.82 -2.95 7.65
CA GLU A 290 20.48 -2.72 7.12
C GLU A 290 20.24 -1.22 6.93
N GLU A 291 19.82 -0.84 5.72
CA GLU A 291 19.63 0.56 5.31
C GLU A 291 18.19 1.02 5.59
N TYR A 292 18.06 2.25 6.05
CA TYR A 292 16.78 2.92 6.29
C TYR A 292 16.85 4.38 5.87
N ASP A 293 15.71 4.91 5.43
CA ASP A 293 15.56 6.34 5.17
C ASP A 293 15.33 7.09 6.48
N MET A 294 15.95 8.25 6.65
CA MET A 294 15.60 9.17 7.73
C MET A 294 14.77 10.33 7.17
N ILE A 295 13.72 10.69 7.90
CA ILE A 295 12.76 11.73 7.56
C ILE A 295 13.13 13.02 8.30
N GLU A 296 13.09 14.16 7.61
CA GLU A 296 13.39 15.47 8.21
C GLU A 296 12.37 15.84 9.30
N THR A 297 12.87 16.43 10.38
CA THR A 297 12.10 16.91 11.54
C THR A 297 12.48 18.36 11.87
N GLU A 298 11.86 18.96 12.88
CA GLU A 298 12.20 20.33 13.29
C GLU A 298 13.64 20.50 13.81
N THR A 299 14.29 19.42 14.26
CA THR A 299 15.61 19.45 14.92
C THR A 299 16.63 18.51 14.28
N GLY A 300 16.38 18.00 13.08
CA GLY A 300 17.28 17.05 12.41
C GLY A 300 16.48 15.98 11.71
N TYR A 301 16.79 14.70 11.93
CA TYR A 301 16.18 13.59 11.18
C TYR A 301 15.74 12.45 12.10
N GLU A 302 14.73 11.71 11.68
CA GLU A 302 14.23 10.55 12.42
C GLU A 302 14.03 9.31 11.55
N LEU A 303 14.15 8.15 12.18
CA LEU A 303 13.77 6.85 11.65
C LEU A 303 12.77 6.22 12.62
N THR A 304 11.68 5.64 12.09
CA THR A 304 10.82 4.71 12.81
C THR A 304 10.97 3.30 12.24
N LEU A 305 11.18 2.31 13.11
CA LEU A 305 11.30 0.90 12.73
C LEU A 305 10.59 0.00 13.77
N LEU A 306 10.44 -1.29 13.44
CA LEU A 306 9.98 -2.28 14.43
C LEU A 306 10.99 -2.39 15.59
N THR A 307 10.48 -2.44 16.82
CA THR A 307 11.31 -2.54 18.03
C THR A 307 12.21 -3.78 18.01
N GLU A 308 11.73 -4.90 17.46
CA GLU A 308 12.53 -6.14 17.35
C GLU A 308 13.73 -6.02 16.41
N ASN A 309 13.71 -5.04 15.51
CA ASN A 309 14.80 -4.74 14.58
C ASN A 309 15.82 -3.74 15.16
N TYR A 310 15.67 -3.31 16.42
CA TYR A 310 16.60 -2.42 17.09
C TYR A 310 17.32 -3.10 18.27
N ASN A 311 18.62 -2.80 18.42
CA ASN A 311 19.40 -3.12 19.61
C ASN A 311 20.39 -1.98 19.93
N SER A 312 20.57 -1.66 21.22
CA SER A 312 21.46 -0.60 21.67
C SER A 312 22.94 -0.79 21.34
N ASP A 313 23.34 -2.02 21.03
CA ASP A 313 24.72 -2.35 20.67
C ASP A 313 24.97 -2.36 19.14
N MET A 314 23.96 -2.02 18.32
CA MET A 314 24.10 -1.95 16.86
C MET A 314 25.09 -0.86 16.45
N ASN A 315 25.84 -1.10 15.39
CA ASN A 315 26.63 -0.06 14.75
C ASN A 315 25.70 0.85 13.96
N ILE A 316 25.83 2.16 14.17
CA ILE A 316 25.07 3.19 13.50
C ILE A 316 26.03 3.93 12.58
N GLU A 317 25.68 4.00 11.30
CA GLU A 317 26.31 4.88 10.32
C GLU A 317 25.23 5.76 9.71
N ILE A 318 25.50 7.07 9.58
CA ILE A 318 24.60 7.99 8.88
C ILE A 318 25.27 8.42 7.58
N THR A 319 24.54 8.27 6.48
CA THR A 319 24.94 8.81 5.17
C THR A 319 24.02 9.97 4.84
N ALA A 320 24.57 11.11 4.46
CA ALA A 320 23.81 12.30 4.15
C ALA A 320 24.29 12.94 2.84
N TYR A 321 23.38 13.48 2.05
CA TYR A 321 23.67 14.19 0.81
C TYR A 321 23.25 15.66 0.91
N ASP A 322 24.21 16.58 0.77
CA ASP A 322 23.98 18.02 0.94
C ASP A 322 23.59 18.79 -0.35
N GLY A 323 23.32 18.06 -1.44
CA GLY A 323 23.11 18.65 -2.77
C GLY A 323 24.39 18.77 -3.62
N SER A 324 25.55 18.40 -3.08
CA SER A 324 26.84 18.49 -3.79
C SER A 324 27.86 17.40 -3.45
N SER A 325 27.82 16.85 -2.23
CA SER A 325 28.70 15.81 -1.72
C SER A 325 27.97 14.85 -0.80
N ILE A 326 28.54 13.66 -0.64
CA ILE A 326 28.09 12.66 0.32
C ILE A 326 28.93 12.84 1.59
N ILE A 327 28.27 12.86 2.74
CA ILE A 327 28.91 12.94 4.06
C ILE A 327 28.53 11.67 4.81
N ILE A 328 29.54 11.00 5.38
CA ILE A 328 29.37 9.75 6.11
C ILE A 328 29.83 9.95 7.55
N TYR A 329 28.94 9.68 8.51
CA TYR A 329 29.18 9.77 9.94
C TYR A 329 29.29 8.36 10.54
N GLN A 330 30.42 8.08 11.20
CA GLN A 330 30.71 6.81 11.90
C GLN A 330 31.33 7.01 13.28
#